data_AF-A0A7Y3HP50-F1
#
_entry.id   AF-A0A7Y3HP50-F1
#
_cell.length_a   1.000
_cell.length_b   1.000
_cell.length_c   1.000
_cell.angle_alpha   90.00
_cell.angle_beta   90.00
_cell.angle_gamma   90.00
#
_symmetry.space_group_name_H-M   'P 1'
#
loop_
_entity.id
_entity.type
_entity.pdbx_description
1 polymer ?
#
loop_
_entity_poly.entity_id
_entity_poly.type
_entity_poly.pdbx_seq_one_letter_code
_entity_poly.pdbx_strand_id
1 'polypeptide(L)' 'MQYKSNEEIELIRESSLLVSETLTTVAKHIKPGVTTQYLDSLAEEFIHSKNAIPGFKGYGGFPSSLCISINEEVVHG' A
#
# COMPACT_ATOMS: atom_id res chain seq x y z
N MET A 1 -2.67 21.34 -13.68
CA MET A 1 -1.33 20.82 -13.32
C MET A 1 -0.83 21.64 -12.14
N GLN A 2 -0.43 20.99 -11.04
CA GLN A 2 0.16 21.65 -9.88
C GLN A 2 1.66 21.37 -9.87
N TYR A 3 2.49 22.41 -9.87
CA TYR A 3 3.93 22.27 -9.73
C TYR A 3 4.29 22.13 -8.26
N LYS A 4 5.17 21.18 -7.95
CA LYS A 4 5.62 20.90 -6.59
C LYS A 4 6.84 21.72 -6.24
N SER A 5 6.91 22.21 -5.01
CA SER A 5 8.14 22.77 -4.46
C SER A 5 9.19 21.68 -4.27
N ASN A 6 10.46 22.08 -4.11
CA ASN A 6 11.53 21.12 -3.79
C ASN A 6 11.22 20.33 -2.50
N GLU A 7 10.60 20.98 -1.51
CA GLU A 7 10.19 20.33 -0.26
C GLU A 7 9.07 19.30 -0.48
N GLU A 8 8.03 19.65 -1.26
CA GLU A 8 6.97 18.69 -1.60
C GLU A 8 7.52 17.49 -2.39
N ILE A 9 8.50 17.72 -3.27
CA ILE A 9 9.17 16.64 -4.02
C ILE A 9 9.89 15.68 -3.07
N GLU A 10 10.59 16.19 -2.05
CA GLU A 10 11.27 15.34 -1.07
C GLU A 10 10.28 14.51 -0.23
N LEU A 11 9.15 15.11 0.18
CA LEU A 11 8.09 14.38 0.88
C LEU A 11 7.46 13.28 0.01
N ILE A 12 7.27 13.55 -1.30
CA ILE A 12 6.80 12.55 -2.26
C ILE A 12 7.85 11.43 -2.40
N ARG A 13 9.15 11.75 -2.45
CA ARG A 13 10.22 10.76 -2.54
C ARG A 13 10.20 9.82 -1.33
N GLU A 14 10.13 10.37 -0.11
CA GLU A 14 10.10 9.57 1.12
C GLU A 14 8.87 8.66 1.21
N SER A 15 7.69 9.20 0.94
CA SER A 15 6.45 8.39 0.90
C SER A 15 6.48 7.32 -0.19
N SER A 16 7.05 7.61 -1.36
CA SER A 16 7.18 6.64 -2.47
C SER A 16 8.15 5.51 -2.14
N LEU A 17 9.24 5.79 -1.43
CA LEU A 17 10.18 4.76 -0.97
C LEU A 17 9.51 3.82 0.04
N LEU A 18 8.73 4.36 0.97
CA LEU A 18 7.94 3.55 1.90
C LEU A 18 6.94 2.63 1.18
N VAL A 19 6.24 3.15 0.15
CA VAL A 19 5.33 2.35 -0.68
C VAL A 19 6.10 1.20 -1.35
N SER A 20 7.29 1.48 -1.91
CA SER A 20 8.14 0.46 -2.53
C SER A 20 8.58 -0.62 -1.53
N GLU A 21 8.98 -0.24 -0.32
CA GLU A 21 9.34 -1.17 0.75
C GLU A 21 8.14 -2.04 1.17
N THR A 22 6.95 -1.45 1.26
CA THR A 22 5.71 -2.15 1.61
C THR A 22 5.38 -3.20 0.56
N LEU A 23 5.36 -2.83 -0.72
CA LEU A 23 5.10 -3.75 -1.83
C LEU A 23 6.14 -4.88 -1.88
N THR A 24 7.41 -4.57 -1.64
CA THR A 24 8.49 -5.58 -1.60
C THR A 24 8.31 -6.55 -0.42
N THR A 25 7.83 -6.08 0.73
CA THR A 25 7.56 -6.90 1.90
C THR A 25 6.39 -7.86 1.65
N VAL A 26 5.31 -7.34 1.05
CA VAL A 26 4.13 -8.13 0.66
C VAL A 26 4.52 -9.18 -0.38
N ALA A 27 5.29 -8.80 -1.42
CA ALA A 27 5.69 -9.69 -2.50
C ALA A 27 6.40 -10.97 -2.03
N LYS A 28 7.21 -10.89 -0.96
CA LYS A 28 7.92 -12.05 -0.37
C LYS A 28 6.98 -13.13 0.17
N HIS A 29 5.73 -12.79 0.44
CA HIS A 29 4.74 -13.69 1.03
C HIS A 29 3.76 -14.26 0.01
N ILE A 30 3.79 -13.80 -1.24
CA ILE A 30 2.87 -14.27 -2.28
C ILE A 30 3.25 -15.71 -2.68
N LYS A 31 2.39 -16.66 -2.35
CA LYS A 31 2.51 -18.09 -2.70
C LYS A 31 1.15 -18.78 -2.63
N PRO A 32 0.98 -19.95 -3.29
CA PRO A 32 -0.26 -20.72 -3.19
C PRO A 32 -0.68 -20.97 -1.74
N GLY A 33 -1.98 -20.80 -1.46
CA GLY A 33 -2.57 -20.99 -0.13
C GLY A 33 -2.54 -19.75 0.78
N VAL A 34 -1.90 -18.64 0.36
CA VAL A 34 -1.97 -17.36 1.10
C VAL A 34 -3.24 -16.59 0.72
N THR A 35 -3.92 -16.04 1.72
CA THR A 35 -5.13 -15.23 1.52
C THR A 35 -4.78 -13.76 1.29
N THR A 36 -5.62 -13.05 0.54
CA THR A 36 -5.50 -11.59 0.35
C THR A 36 -5.59 -10.84 1.68
N GLN A 37 -6.46 -11.30 2.58
CA GLN A 37 -6.59 -10.73 3.93
C GLN A 37 -5.28 -10.80 4.73
N TYR A 38 -4.51 -11.87 4.61
CA TYR A 38 -3.20 -11.97 5.25
C TYR A 38 -2.21 -10.95 4.67
N LEU A 39 -2.19 -10.80 3.34
CA LEU A 39 -1.33 -9.82 2.67
C LEU A 39 -1.70 -8.37 3.04
N ASP A 40 -2.99 -8.08 3.17
CA ASP A 40 -3.52 -6.79 3.63
C ASP A 40 -3.09 -6.49 5.08
N SER A 41 -3.27 -7.44 6.00
CA SER A 41 -2.85 -7.29 7.39
C SER A 41 -1.33 -7.13 7.54
N LEU A 42 -0.54 -7.87 6.76
CA LEU A 42 0.91 -7.72 6.71
C LEU A 42 1.33 -6.31 6.23
N ALA A 43 0.67 -5.80 5.19
CA ALA A 43 0.95 -4.46 4.67
C ALA A 43 0.58 -3.37 5.70
N GLU A 44 -0.57 -3.50 6.34
CA GLU A 44 -1.01 -2.58 7.39
C GLU A 44 -0.05 -2.54 8.57
N GLU A 45 0.38 -3.70 9.06
CA GLU A 45 1.38 -3.81 10.13
C GLU A 45 2.71 -3.16 9.71
N PHE A 46 3.19 -3.45 8.50
CA PHE A 46 4.43 -2.87 8.00
C PHE A 46 4.34 -1.33 7.88
N ILE A 47 3.26 -0.80 7.32
CA ILE A 47 3.03 0.64 7.19
C ILE A 47 3.02 1.31 8.57
N HIS A 48 2.30 0.75 9.54
CA HIS A 48 2.27 1.28 10.90
C HIS A 48 3.62 1.18 11.61
N SER A 49 4.39 0.12 11.38
CA SER A 49 5.75 -0.03 11.95
C SER A 49 6.71 1.08 11.51
N LYS A 50 6.37 1.77 10.42
CA LYS A 50 7.14 2.89 9.85
C LYS A 50 6.56 4.26 10.22
N ASN A 51 5.65 4.32 11.19
CA ASN A 51 4.91 5.52 11.61
C ASN A 51 4.11 6.18 10.47
N ALA A 52 3.64 5.38 9.51
CA ALA A 52 2.81 5.83 8.41
C ALA A 52 1.36 5.32 8.57
N ILE A 53 0.48 5.80 7.69
CA ILE A 53 -0.93 5.41 7.62
C ILE A 53 -1.25 4.82 6.25
N PRO A 54 -2.09 3.77 6.15
CA PRO A 54 -2.52 3.22 4.87
C PRO A 54 -3.37 4.24 4.10
N GLY A 55 -3.03 4.48 2.83
CA GLY A 55 -3.72 5.50 2.02
C GLY A 55 -5.16 5.14 1.64
N PHE A 56 -5.48 3.84 1.50
CA PHE A 56 -6.81 3.38 1.10
C PHE A 56 -7.74 3.13 2.28
N LYS A 57 -7.23 2.75 3.45
CA LYS A 57 -8.09 2.36 4.59
C LYS A 57 -8.88 3.56 5.09
N GLY A 58 -10.20 3.49 4.96
CA GLY A 58 -11.14 4.57 5.26
C GLY A 58 -11.35 5.59 4.13
N TYR A 59 -10.59 5.52 3.04
CA TYR A 59 -10.76 6.42 1.89
C TYR A 59 -12.09 6.15 1.20
N GLY A 60 -13.04 7.09 1.29
CA GLY A 60 -14.38 6.91 0.73
C GLY A 60 -15.14 5.71 1.32
N GLY A 61 -14.79 5.27 2.53
CA GLY A 61 -15.35 4.06 3.15
C GLY A 61 -14.69 2.75 2.74
N PHE A 62 -13.60 2.78 1.96
CA PHE A 62 -12.86 1.58 1.57
C PHE A 62 -12.28 0.86 2.81
N PRO A 63 -12.42 -0.47 2.95
CA PRO A 63 -12.20 -1.15 4.23
C PRO A 63 -10.74 -1.55 4.51
N SER A 64 -9.91 -1.64 3.47
CA SER A 64 -8.60 -2.31 3.52
C SER A 64 -7.43 -1.38 3.22
N SER A 65 -6.22 -1.83 3.56
CA SER A 65 -4.97 -1.10 3.33
C SER A 65 -4.45 -1.28 1.91
N LEU A 66 -4.71 -2.44 1.29
CA LEU A 66 -4.37 -2.77 -0.08
C LEU A 66 -5.61 -3.01 -0.95
N CYS A 67 -5.43 -2.78 -2.25
CA CYS A 67 -6.28 -3.32 -3.30
C CYS A 67 -5.56 -4.54 -3.90
N ILE A 68 -6.20 -5.71 -3.90
CA ILE A 68 -5.60 -6.94 -4.44
C ILE A 68 -6.61 -7.56 -5.42
N SER A 69 -6.39 -7.31 -6.71
CA SER A 69 -7.26 -7.77 -7.79
C SER A 69 -6.72 -9.04 -8.44
N ILE A 70 -7.46 -10.13 -8.32
CA ILE A 70 -7.13 -11.48 -8.78
C ILE A 70 -7.83 -11.76 -10.11
N ASN A 71 -7.11 -12.34 -11.07
CA ASN A 71 -7.64 -12.83 -12.35
C ASN A 71 -8.37 -11.74 -13.17
N GLU A 72 -9.70 -11.81 -13.26
CA GLU A 72 -10.55 -10.90 -14.04
C GLU A 72 -10.84 -9.56 -13.35
N GLU A 73 -10.52 -9.43 -12.07
CA GLU A 73 -10.66 -8.19 -11.33
C GLU A 73 -9.75 -7.10 -11.94
N VAL A 74 -10.35 -5.95 -12.31
CA VAL A 74 -9.63 -4.89 -13.03
C VAL A 74 -8.74 -4.08 -12.08
N VAL A 75 -9.33 -3.53 -11.02
CA VAL A 75 -8.66 -2.76 -9.94
C VAL A 75 -9.56 -2.73 -8.69
N HIS A 76 -8.98 -2.32 -7.56
CA HIS A 76 -9.65 -2.05 -6.28
C HIS A 76 -10.13 -3.26 -5.47
N GLY A 77 -9.48 -4.42 -5.66
CA GLY A 77 -10.03 -5.68 -5.16
C GLY A 77 -11.09 -6.08 -6.14
#